data_AF-A0A1Z8RP78-F1
#
_entry.id   AF-A0A1Z8RP78-F1
#
_cell.length_a   1.000
_cell.length_b   1.000
_cell.length_c   1.000
_cell.angle_alpha   90.00
_cell.angle_beta   90.00
_cell.angle_gamma   90.00
#
_symmetry.space_group_name_H-M   'P 1'
#
loop_
_entity.id
_entity.type
_entity.pdbx_description
1 polymer ?
#
loop_
_entity_poly.entity_id
_entity_poly.type
_entity_poly.pdbx_seq_one_letter_code
_entity_poly.pdbx_strand_id
1 'polypeptide(L)'
;MDPRKVIETHLDLCKEVHALLLEENTWLKNEKKAPDSDLLDRKQIILPQLETSLQNLRKLKPEFFSPFDDSKKLVNDSHAKLLQIFYVDRENEDLLLKLTQSTERQTFNRFTASPEQIDEIHNRMPSQDSDSGETEAVDDTE
;
A
#
# COMPACT_ATOMS: atom_id res chain seq x y z
N MET A 1 22.99 -27.71 17.49
CA MET A 1 22.41 -26.35 17.59
C MET A 1 21.33 -26.43 18.65
N ASP A 2 21.36 -25.56 19.66
CA ASP A 2 20.34 -25.57 20.73
C ASP A 2 19.02 -24.98 20.19
N PRO A 3 17.94 -25.77 20.06
CA PRO A 3 16.67 -25.35 19.47
C PRO A 3 16.05 -24.13 20.15
N ARG A 4 16.14 -24.07 21.48
CA ARG A 4 15.62 -22.95 22.26
C ARG A 4 16.35 -21.66 21.85
N LYS A 5 17.67 -21.71 21.83
CA LYS A 5 18.52 -20.58 21.44
C LYS A 5 18.24 -20.10 20.01
N VAL A 6 17.88 -21.01 19.09
CA VAL A 6 17.48 -20.62 17.73
C VAL A 6 16.21 -19.78 17.74
N ILE A 7 15.19 -20.19 18.52
CA ILE A 7 13.93 -19.44 18.61
C ILE A 7 14.16 -18.10 19.32
N GLU A 8 14.93 -18.06 20.40
CA GLU A 8 15.27 -16.80 21.10
C GLU A 8 15.96 -15.82 20.15
N THR A 9 16.96 -16.29 19.39
CA THR A 9 17.66 -15.47 18.39
C THR A 9 16.70 -14.96 17.31
N HIS A 10 15.77 -15.81 16.85
CA HIS A 10 14.76 -15.40 15.87
C HIS A 10 13.80 -14.35 16.42
N LEU A 11 13.34 -14.52 17.66
CA LEU A 11 12.47 -13.58 18.34
C LEU A 11 13.14 -12.21 18.51
N ASP A 12 14.40 -12.18 18.91
CA ASP A 12 15.14 -10.93 19.09
C ASP A 12 15.32 -10.20 17.77
N LEU A 13 15.64 -10.93 16.69
CA LEU A 13 15.71 -10.35 15.36
C LEU A 13 14.36 -9.82 14.87
N CYS A 14 13.25 -10.51 15.18
CA CYS A 14 11.91 -9.99 14.90
C CYS A 14 11.64 -8.69 15.69
N LYS A 15 12.11 -8.56 16.93
CA LYS A 15 11.98 -7.30 17.69
C LYS A 15 12.77 -6.17 17.04
N GLU A 16 13.98 -6.45 16.57
CA GLU A 16 14.83 -5.46 15.88
C GLU A 16 14.19 -4.99 14.58
N VAL A 17 13.71 -5.91 13.74
CA VAL A 17 12.98 -5.58 12.49
C VAL A 17 11.75 -4.72 12.81
N HIS A 18 10.96 -5.11 13.81
CA HIS A 18 9.80 -4.34 14.21
C HIS A 18 10.16 -2.92 14.70
N ALA A 19 11.24 -2.78 15.47
CA ALA A 19 11.71 -1.47 15.93
C ALA A 19 12.13 -0.58 14.75
N LEU A 20 12.84 -1.15 13.77
CA LEU A 20 13.27 -0.43 12.57
C LEU A 20 12.06 0.02 11.72
N LEU A 21 11.03 -0.83 11.58
CA LEU A 21 9.80 -0.45 10.87
C LEU A 21 9.01 0.63 11.60
N LEU A 22 9.01 0.65 12.94
CA LEU A 22 8.40 1.73 13.72
C LEU A 22 9.16 3.05 13.58
N GLU A 23 10.50 2.99 13.50
CA GLU A 23 11.33 4.15 13.20
C GLU A 23 10.98 4.72 11.81
N GLU A 24 10.89 3.86 10.80
CA GLU A 24 10.46 4.23 9.45
C GLU A 24 9.05 4.84 9.45
N ASN A 25 8.11 4.22 10.17
CA ASN A 25 6.75 4.71 10.33
C ASN A 25 6.72 6.13 10.90
N THR A 26 7.52 6.36 11.95
CA THR A 26 7.65 7.66 12.61
C THR A 26 8.26 8.69 11.67
N TRP A 27 9.29 8.31 10.90
CA TRP A 27 9.87 9.17 9.86
C TRP A 27 8.85 9.56 8.80
N LEU A 28 8.14 8.59 8.24
CA LEU A 28 7.13 8.81 7.18
C LEU A 28 6.00 9.75 7.67
N LYS A 29 5.57 9.61 8.93
CA LYS A 29 4.54 10.47 9.54
C LYS A 29 5.02 11.90 9.77
N ASN A 30 6.26 12.08 10.24
CA ASN A 30 6.80 13.39 10.63
C ASN A 30 7.38 14.15 9.44
N GLU A 31 8.27 13.52 8.68
CA GLU A 31 9.04 14.15 7.60
C GLU A 31 8.26 14.22 6.29
N LYS A 32 7.25 13.35 6.11
CA LYS A 32 6.42 13.26 4.90
C LYS A 32 7.23 13.18 3.61
N LYS A 33 8.35 12.47 3.67
CA LYS A 33 9.25 12.20 2.54
C LYS A 33 9.79 10.78 2.67
N ALA A 34 10.43 10.30 1.61
CA ALA A 34 11.08 8.99 1.63
C ALA A 34 12.10 8.89 2.78
N PRO A 35 12.32 7.68 3.35
CA PRO A 35 13.38 7.44 4.33
C PRO A 35 14.75 7.84 3.79
N ASP A 36 15.66 8.20 4.69
CA ASP A 36 17.04 8.49 4.31
C ASP A 36 17.84 7.21 4.00
N SER A 37 19.05 7.40 3.49
CA SER A 37 19.93 6.28 3.12
C SER A 37 20.33 5.44 4.34
N ASP A 38 20.45 6.04 5.53
CA ASP A 38 20.81 5.33 6.76
C ASP A 38 19.75 4.28 7.13
N LEU A 39 18.47 4.65 7.11
CA LEU A 39 17.38 3.72 7.42
C LEU A 39 17.29 2.60 6.36
N LEU A 40 17.49 2.94 5.08
CA LEU A 40 17.52 1.97 3.99
C LEU A 40 18.68 0.98 4.11
N ASP A 41 19.88 1.45 4.45
CA ASP A 41 21.07 0.62 4.63
C ASP A 41 20.89 -0.36 5.80
N ARG A 42 20.32 0.12 6.93
CA ARG A 42 19.96 -0.74 8.07
C ARG A 42 18.92 -1.81 7.68
N LYS A 43 17.92 -1.46 6.87
CA LYS A 43 16.95 -2.43 6.33
C LYS A 43 17.63 -3.46 5.43
N GLN A 44 18.56 -3.05 4.57
CA GLN A 44 19.31 -3.97 3.70
C GLN A 44 20.17 -4.96 4.49
N ILE A 45 20.73 -4.57 5.63
CA ILE A 45 21.56 -5.43 6.48
C ILE A 45 20.71 -6.45 7.25
N ILE A 46 19.56 -6.05 7.78
CA ILE A 46 18.77 -6.91 8.68
C ILE A 46 17.95 -7.98 7.93
N LEU A 47 17.51 -7.70 6.69
CA LEU A 47 16.69 -8.64 5.92
C LEU A 47 17.40 -9.99 5.62
N PRO A 48 18.68 -10.03 5.18
CA PRO A 48 19.43 -11.28 5.02
C PRO A 48 19.60 -12.06 6.34
N GLN A 49 19.74 -11.35 7.46
CA GLN A 49 19.82 -11.99 8.77
C GLN A 49 18.48 -12.66 9.13
N LEU A 50 17.37 -12.00 8.83
CA LEU A 50 16.02 -12.54 9.07
C LEU A 50 15.78 -13.80 8.24
N GLU A 51 16.16 -13.79 6.96
CA GLU A 51 16.08 -14.95 6.10
C GLU A 51 16.93 -16.12 6.63
N THR A 52 18.17 -15.85 7.03
CA THR A 52 19.06 -16.86 7.63
C THR A 52 18.46 -17.45 8.91
N SER A 53 17.88 -16.60 9.76
CA SER A 53 17.21 -17.00 10.99
C SER A 53 16.00 -17.90 10.72
N LEU A 54 15.16 -17.55 9.73
CA LEU A 54 14.02 -18.37 9.30
C LEU A 54 14.45 -19.73 8.76
N GLN A 55 15.53 -19.79 7.99
CA GLN A 55 16.07 -21.06 7.50
C GLN A 55 16.55 -21.95 8.65
N ASN A 56 17.13 -21.37 9.70
CA ASN A 56 17.51 -22.12 10.89
C ASN A 56 16.29 -22.60 11.67
N LEU A 57 15.25 -21.77 11.80
CA LEU A 57 13.99 -22.14 12.44
C LEU A 57 13.31 -23.32 11.72
N ARG A 58 13.30 -23.31 10.38
CA ARG A 58 12.73 -24.40 9.54
C ARG A 58 13.45 -25.74 9.69
N LYS A 59 14.72 -25.74 10.11
CA LYS A 59 15.50 -26.97 10.36
C LYS A 59 15.19 -27.60 11.71
N LEU A 60 14.48 -26.90 12.60
CA LEU A 60 14.08 -27.44 13.89
C LEU A 60 12.97 -28.46 13.70
N LYS A 61 13.10 -29.60 14.38
CA LYS A 61 12.08 -30.65 14.40
C LYS A 61 11.44 -30.72 15.78
N PRO A 62 10.16 -31.18 15.87
CA PRO A 62 9.44 -31.33 17.13
C PRO A 62 10.21 -32.14 18.19
N GLU A 63 10.94 -33.15 17.75
CA GLU A 63 11.77 -34.06 18.56
C GLU A 63 12.96 -33.38 19.26
N PHE A 64 13.31 -32.15 18.89
CA PHE A 64 14.40 -31.40 19.54
C PHE A 64 13.91 -30.51 20.70
N PHE A 65 12.59 -30.39 20.91
CA PHE A 65 12.04 -29.56 21.99
C PHE A 65 11.83 -30.36 23.26
N SER A 66 12.18 -29.75 24.40
CA SER A 66 11.90 -30.35 25.70
C SER A 66 10.46 -30.04 26.12
N PRO A 67 9.69 -31.01 26.62
CA PRO A 67 8.35 -30.74 27.15
C PRO A 67 8.35 -29.85 28.40
N PHE A 68 9.52 -29.61 29.00
CA PHE A 68 9.69 -28.79 30.20
C PHE A 68 10.25 -27.38 29.92
N ASP A 69 10.52 -27.04 28.66
CA ASP A 69 11.06 -25.73 28.30
C ASP A 69 9.95 -24.70 27.96
N ASP A 70 10.37 -23.46 27.75
CA ASP A 70 9.53 -22.34 27.33
C ASP A 70 9.47 -22.18 25.81
N SER A 71 9.91 -23.17 25.01
CA SER A 71 9.96 -23.08 23.54
C SER A 71 8.59 -22.78 22.95
N LYS A 72 7.52 -23.37 23.49
CA LYS A 72 6.15 -23.09 23.05
C LYS A 72 5.78 -21.61 23.23
N LYS A 73 6.20 -21.00 24.35
CA LYS A 73 5.98 -19.57 24.61
C LYS A 73 6.79 -18.73 23.62
N LEU A 74 8.06 -19.04 23.42
CA LEU A 74 8.94 -18.33 22.50
C LEU A 74 8.44 -18.37 21.04
N VAL A 75 7.88 -19.50 20.60
CA VAL A 75 7.24 -19.62 19.28
C VAL A 75 6.02 -18.71 19.18
N ASN A 76 5.15 -18.72 20.19
CA ASN A 76 3.97 -17.84 20.21
C ASN A 76 4.35 -16.36 20.22
N ASP A 77 5.37 -15.99 20.99
CA ASP A 77 5.88 -14.61 21.07
C ASP A 77 6.47 -14.18 19.71
N SER A 78 7.18 -15.09 19.03
CA SER A 78 7.72 -14.85 17.67
C SER A 78 6.59 -14.65 16.66
N HIS A 79 5.56 -15.50 16.71
CA HIS A 79 4.39 -15.37 15.83
C HIS A 79 3.63 -14.05 16.07
N ALA A 80 3.39 -13.68 17.33
CA ALA A 80 2.76 -12.41 17.67
C ALA A 80 3.59 -11.22 17.16
N LYS A 81 4.92 -11.29 17.24
CA LYS A 81 5.80 -10.25 16.72
C LYS A 81 5.76 -10.14 15.19
N LEU A 82 5.72 -11.26 14.47
CA LEU A 82 5.57 -11.26 13.01
C LEU A 82 4.27 -10.59 12.56
N LEU A 83 3.16 -10.82 13.27
CA LEU A 83 1.90 -10.13 12.97
C LEU A 83 2.01 -8.61 13.16
N GLN A 84 2.70 -8.17 14.21
CA GLN A 84 2.97 -6.74 14.44
C GLN A 84 3.84 -6.15 13.32
N ILE A 85 4.87 -6.87 12.89
CA ILE A 85 5.71 -6.49 11.73
C ILE A 85 4.83 -6.27 10.49
N PHE A 86 3.97 -7.23 10.14
CA PHE A 86 3.10 -7.10 8.96
C PHE A 86 2.13 -5.92 9.03
N TYR A 87 1.62 -5.63 10.24
CA TYR A 87 0.74 -4.48 10.42
C TYR A 87 1.47 -3.15 10.16
N VAL A 88 2.65 -2.99 10.75
CA VAL A 88 3.45 -1.76 10.60
C VAL A 88 3.98 -1.64 9.17
N ASP A 89 4.43 -2.73 8.56
CA ASP A 89 4.91 -2.75 7.18
C ASP A 89 3.83 -2.30 6.19
N ARG A 90 2.60 -2.82 6.34
CA ARG A 90 1.45 -2.36 5.56
C ARG A 90 1.15 -0.88 5.77
N GLU A 91 1.22 -0.39 7.02
CA GLU A 91 1.02 1.03 7.30
C GLU A 91 2.10 1.90 6.63
N ASN A 92 3.37 1.45 6.65
CA ASN A 92 4.48 2.13 5.99
C ASN A 92 4.29 2.16 4.47
N GLU A 93 3.87 1.06 3.87
CA GLU A 93 3.53 0.99 2.44
C GLU A 93 2.41 1.97 2.09
N ASP A 94 1.32 2.00 2.86
CA ASP A 94 0.21 2.93 2.66
C ASP A 94 0.66 4.41 2.76
N LEU A 95 1.58 4.73 3.68
CA LEU A 95 2.17 6.07 3.79
C LEU A 95 3.04 6.41 2.58
N LEU A 96 3.91 5.50 2.16
CA LEU A 96 4.77 5.67 0.98
C LEU A 96 3.95 5.85 -0.30
N LEU A 97 2.87 5.09 -0.47
CA LEU A 97 1.95 5.24 -1.60
C LEU A 97 1.31 6.63 -1.61
N LYS A 98 0.87 7.14 -0.45
CA LYS A 98 0.29 8.50 -0.36
C LYS A 98 1.30 9.59 -0.68
N LEU A 99 2.57 9.40 -0.31
CA LEU A 99 3.64 10.36 -0.62
C LEU A 99 4.02 10.35 -2.09
N THR A 100 3.95 9.20 -2.76
CA THR A 100 4.34 9.03 -4.17
C THR A 100 3.20 9.32 -5.14
N GLN A 101 1.94 9.27 -4.70
CA GLN A 101 0.80 9.71 -5.49
C GLN A 101 0.81 11.24 -5.62
N SER A 102 1.27 11.74 -6.77
CA SER A 102 1.26 13.16 -7.12
C SER A 102 -0.10 13.81 -6.84
N THR A 103 -0.09 14.93 -6.12
CA THR A 103 -1.24 15.84 -5.96
C THR A 103 -1.84 16.26 -7.32
N GLU A 104 -1.06 16.17 -8.40
CA GLU A 104 -1.48 16.44 -9.79
C GLU A 104 -2.66 15.57 -10.27
N ARG A 105 -2.83 14.35 -9.74
CA ARG A 105 -4.02 13.54 -10.05
C ARG A 105 -5.28 13.97 -9.29
N GLN A 106 -5.14 14.72 -8.20
CA GLN A 106 -6.28 15.34 -7.51
C GLN A 106 -6.66 16.70 -8.08
N THR A 107 -5.81 17.30 -8.93
CA THR A 107 -6.12 18.51 -9.69
C THR A 107 -6.62 18.22 -11.11
N PHE A 108 -7.13 17.01 -11.41
CA PHE A 108 -8.14 16.89 -12.46
C PHE A 108 -9.41 17.60 -11.96
N ASN A 109 -9.35 18.93 -11.99
CA ASN A 109 -10.48 19.82 -11.96
C ASN A 109 -11.44 19.33 -13.03
N ARG A 110 -12.42 18.55 -12.57
CA ARG A 110 -13.49 17.97 -13.39
C ARG A 110 -14.28 19.04 -14.14
N PHE A 111 -14.11 20.32 -13.82
CA PHE A 111 -14.59 21.44 -14.62
C PHE A 111 -13.62 22.61 -14.48
N THR A 112 -12.74 22.81 -15.46
CA THR A 112 -12.05 24.10 -15.69
C THR A 112 -12.89 25.04 -16.56
N ALA A 113 -14.10 24.62 -16.96
CA ALA A 113 -15.05 25.48 -17.63
C ALA A 113 -15.81 26.30 -16.57
N SER A 114 -15.80 27.63 -16.70
CA SER A 114 -16.76 28.45 -15.96
C SER A 114 -18.19 28.11 -16.41
N PRO A 115 -19.23 28.33 -15.58
CA PRO A 115 -20.61 28.07 -15.96
C PRO A 115 -21.00 28.68 -17.32
N GLU A 116 -20.41 29.82 -17.68
CA GLU A 116 -20.60 30.54 -18.93
C GLU A 116 -20.05 29.78 -20.16
N GLN A 117 -18.97 29.01 -20.00
CA GLN A 117 -18.35 28.23 -21.08
C GLN A 117 -19.12 26.94 -21.38
N ILE A 118 -19.97 26.49 -20.46
CA ILE A 118 -20.80 25.28 -20.65
C ILE A 118 -21.97 25.57 -21.61
N ASP A 119 -22.58 26.75 -21.51
CA ASP A 119 -23.63 27.20 -22.45
C ASP A 119 -23.10 27.35 -23.88
N GLU A 120 -21.85 27.79 -24.05
CA GLU A 120 -21.23 27.98 -25.36
C GLU A 120 -20.94 26.65 -26.08
N ILE A 121 -20.67 25.57 -25.32
CA ILE A 121 -20.49 24.22 -25.87
C ILE A 121 -21.83 23.62 -26.29
N HIS A 122 -22.90 23.85 -25.52
CA HIS A 122 -24.25 23.39 -25.86
C HIS A 122 -24.83 24.12 -27.09
N ASN A 123 -24.49 25.40 -27.29
CA ASN A 123 -24.90 26.19 -28.45
C ASN A 123 -24.12 25.88 -29.74
N ARG A 124 -23.05 25.07 -29.67
CA ARG A 124 -22.20 24.73 -30.82
C ARG A 124 -22.54 23.42 -31.50
N MET A 125 -23.46 22.62 -30.93
CA MET A 125 -24.04 21.50 -31.67
C MET A 125 -25.12 22.05 -32.61
N PRO A 126 -25.00 21.87 -33.94
CA PRO A 126 -26.09 22.20 -34.83
C PRO A 126 -27.28 21.29 -34.47
N SER A 127 -28.38 21.92 -34.09
CA SER A 127 -29.72 21.33 -34.12
C SER A 127 -29.93 20.80 -35.54
N GLN A 128 -29.85 19.49 -35.75
CA GLN A 128 -30.34 18.89 -36.98
C GLN A 128 -31.86 18.97 -36.96
N ASP A 129 -32.35 20.01 -37.63
CA ASP A 129 -33.59 20.14 -38.38
C ASP A 129 -34.88 19.67 -37.70
N SER A 130 -35.53 20.61 -37.02
CA SER A 130 -36.98 20.73 -37.09
C SER A 130 -37.31 21.78 -38.16
N ASP A 131 -37.42 21.35 -39.42
CA ASP A 131 -38.01 22.18 -40.48
C ASP A 131 -39.51 21.89 -40.62
N SER A 132 -40.19 23.03 -40.71
CA SER A 132 -41.58 23.40 -40.80
C SER A 132 -42.44 22.54 -41.73
N GLY A 133 -43.68 22.30 -41.32
CA GLY A 133 -44.74 21.86 -42.23
C GLY A 133 -45.30 23.03 -43.03
N GLU A 134 -45.61 22.79 -44.31
CA GLU A 134 -46.58 23.56 -45.09
C GLU A 134 -47.29 22.64 -46.09
N THR A 135 -48.62 22.57 -45.96
CA THR A 135 -49.58 22.01 -46.92
C THR A 135 -49.81 22.97 -48.07
N GLU A 136 -49.77 22.50 -49.32
CA GLU A 136 -50.62 23.05 -50.39
C GLU A 136 -50.93 21.99 -51.46
N ALA A 137 -52.20 21.98 -51.89
CA ALA A 137 -52.81 21.04 -52.81
C ALA A 137 -52.60 21.45 -54.27
N VAL A 138 -52.43 20.47 -55.17
CA VAL A 138 -52.71 20.66 -56.61
C VAL A 138 -53.44 19.42 -57.13
N ASP A 139 -54.68 19.68 -57.54
CA ASP A 139 -55.58 18.86 -58.36
C ASP A 139 -55.09 18.88 -59.81
N ASP A 140 -55.12 17.74 -60.50
CA ASP A 140 -55.11 17.73 -61.97
C ASP A 140 -55.85 16.49 -62.48
N THR A 141 -57.05 16.75 -62.99
CA THR A 141 -57.83 15.96 -63.93
C THR A 141 -57.19 15.95 -65.31
N GLU A 142 -57.00 14.76 -65.91
CA GLU A 142 -57.51 14.36 -67.24
C GLU A 142 -57.28 12.86 -67.49
#